data_AF-A0A956KFC4-F1
#
_entry.id   AF-A0A956KFC4-F1
#
_cell.length_a   1.000
_cell.length_b   1.000
_cell.length_c   1.000
_cell.angle_alpha   90.00
_cell.angle_beta   90.00
_cell.angle_gamma   90.00
#
_symmetry.space_group_name_H-M   'P 1'
#
loop_
_entity.id
_entity.type
_entity.pdbx_description
1 polymer ?
#
loop_
_entity_poly.entity_id
_entity_poly.type
_entity_poly.pdbx_seq_one_letter_code
_entity_poly.pdbx_strand_id
1 'polypeptide(L)'
;MERWQLIAGYVPPPLYAAAIALALALALAELAYTLRRKRPPLRPSVRVALVGLRLVAILGLIAIALELELAIDTVSARGPRIVVLVDRSASMALADRYPGDAATTARIERARSFWSASQPALDRWRAAGAEVEVMGFGDDVERLAGTQAAALEVRADRPASDLTRALSRLGGDATGEDALHDPRPLAGVIVISDGLVAEGDSEAAAVTRVAAQLDVPVTTVSAGAPELRDVAITEVRAGEFAFVENVSEIEATLVAHGLSGRKVEVTLLRDG
;
A
#
# COMPACT_ATOMS: atom_id res chain seq x y z
N MET A 1 13.25 17.70 11.40
CA MET A 1 13.30 19.12 11.86
C MET A 1 11.90 19.68 11.73
N GLU A 2 11.29 20.07 12.85
CA GLU A 2 9.95 20.67 12.85
C GLU A 2 10.03 22.10 12.32
N ARG A 3 9.30 22.40 11.24
CA ARG A 3 9.15 23.77 10.75
C ARG A 3 7.78 24.27 11.20
N TRP A 4 7.80 25.26 12.08
CA TRP A 4 6.61 25.97 12.49
C TRP A 4 6.35 27.07 11.46
N GLN A 5 5.30 26.93 10.65
CA GLN A 5 4.86 27.96 9.72
C GLN A 5 3.41 28.33 10.03
N LEU A 6 3.17 29.63 10.22
CA LEU A 6 1.82 30.18 10.27
C LEU A 6 1.42 30.51 8.83
N ILE A 7 0.50 29.73 8.28
CA ILE A 7 -0.02 29.93 6.93
C ILE A 7 -1.43 30.50 7.08
N ALA A 8 -1.73 31.57 6.35
CA ALA A 8 -3.10 32.05 6.23
C ALA A 8 -3.80 31.18 5.19
N GLY A 9 -4.77 30.36 5.61
CA GLY A 9 -5.54 29.49 4.70
C GLY A 9 -6.34 30.29 3.66
N TYR A 10 -6.66 31.54 3.98
CA TYR A 10 -7.31 32.49 3.09
C TYR A 10 -6.46 33.74 2.90
N VAL A 11 -6.15 34.10 1.65
CA VAL A 11 -5.54 35.39 1.31
C VAL A 11 -6.68 36.39 1.09
N PRO A 12 -6.93 37.33 2.02
CA PRO A 12 -8.04 38.24 1.88
C PRO A 12 -7.86 39.13 0.64
N PRO A 13 -8.94 39.35 -0.14
CA PRO A 13 -8.96 40.40 -1.16
C PRO A 13 -8.52 41.74 -0.55
N PRO A 14 -7.96 42.67 -1.35
CA PRO A 14 -7.37 43.91 -0.84
C PRO A 14 -8.34 44.75 0.02
N LEU A 15 -9.65 44.64 -0.23
CA LEU A 15 -10.70 45.29 0.57
C LEU A 15 -10.82 44.73 1.99
N TYR A 16 -10.70 43.41 2.16
CA TYR A 16 -10.73 42.76 3.47
C TYR A 16 -9.45 43.06 4.26
N ALA A 17 -8.28 43.07 3.59
CA ALA A 17 -7.03 43.52 4.20
C ALA A 17 -7.11 44.99 4.68
N ALA A 18 -7.71 45.86 3.87
CA ALA A 18 -7.96 47.26 4.25
C ALA A 18 -8.93 47.39 5.44
N ALA A 19 -9.99 46.58 5.49
CA ALA A 19 -10.93 46.56 6.61
C ALA A 19 -10.27 46.10 7.92
N ILE A 20 -9.40 45.07 7.85
CA ILE A 20 -8.62 44.59 9.00
C ILE A 20 -7.65 45.69 9.48
N ALA A 21 -6.92 46.33 8.56
CA ALA A 21 -6.00 47.41 8.89
C ALA A 21 -6.72 48.61 9.53
N LEU A 22 -7.91 48.97 9.02
CA LEU A 22 -8.73 50.04 9.56
C LEU A 22 -9.25 49.70 10.97
N ALA A 23 -9.72 48.47 11.19
CA ALA A 23 -10.18 48.02 12.51
C ALA A 23 -9.04 48.07 13.54
N LEU A 24 -7.83 47.63 13.17
CA LEU A 24 -6.65 47.70 14.02
C LEU A 24 -6.24 49.16 14.32
N ALA A 25 -6.26 50.03 13.31
CA ALA A 25 -5.95 51.44 13.46
C ALA A 25 -6.95 52.17 14.39
N LEU A 26 -8.25 51.88 14.25
CA LEU A 26 -9.29 52.44 15.13
C LEU A 26 -9.12 51.95 16.58
N ALA A 27 -8.78 50.67 16.79
CA ALA A 27 -8.51 50.12 18.12
C ALA A 27 -7.29 50.78 18.79
N LEU A 28 -6.20 50.97 18.04
CA LEU A 28 -5.01 51.68 18.52
C LEU A 28 -5.27 53.16 18.79
N ALA A 29 -6.09 53.80 17.95
CA ALA A 29 -6.51 55.19 18.16
C ALA A 29 -7.38 55.34 19.42
N GLU A 30 -8.29 54.41 19.68
CA GLU A 30 -9.10 54.39 20.90
C GLU A 30 -8.23 54.18 22.15
N LEU A 31 -7.24 53.27 22.09
CA LEU A 31 -6.24 53.06 23.15
C LEU A 31 -5.42 54.33 23.42
N ALA A 32 -4.86 54.94 22.37
CA ALA A 32 -4.07 56.17 22.49
C ALA A 32 -4.91 57.33 23.03
N TYR A 33 -6.18 57.43 22.61
CA TYR A 33 -7.12 58.43 23.10
C TYR A 33 -7.44 58.22 24.59
N THR A 34 -7.71 56.97 25.02
CA THR A 34 -8.00 56.66 26.43
C THR A 34 -6.81 56.83 27.36
N LEU A 35 -5.59 56.60 26.87
CA LEU A 35 -4.33 56.87 27.60
C LEU A 35 -4.03 58.37 27.71
N ARG A 36 -4.33 59.16 26.67
CA ARG A 36 -4.10 60.61 26.67
C ARG A 36 -5.16 61.39 27.47
N ARG A 37 -6.38 60.86 27.61
CA ARG A 37 -7.47 61.55 28.34
C ARG A 37 -7.34 61.40 29.85
N LYS A 38 -6.99 62.50 30.53
CA LYS A 38 -7.10 62.66 31.99
C LYS A 38 -8.57 62.89 32.38
N ARG A 39 -9.38 61.84 32.55
CA ARG A 39 -10.72 61.89 33.19
C ARG A 39 -10.95 60.68 34.13
N PRO A 40 -11.46 60.86 35.37
CA PRO A 40 -11.87 59.77 36.28
C PRO A 40 -13.37 59.39 36.08
N PRO A 41 -13.83 58.15 36.40
CA PRO A 41 -13.80 57.55 37.75
C PRO A 41 -13.24 56.11 37.86
N LEU A 42 -12.75 55.52 36.77
CA LEU A 42 -12.29 54.12 36.76
C LEU A 42 -10.81 54.01 37.14
N ARG A 43 -10.46 53.02 37.97
CA ARG A 43 -9.07 52.69 38.31
C ARG A 43 -8.27 52.45 37.01
N PRO A 44 -7.04 52.99 36.89
CA PRO A 44 -6.26 52.89 35.66
C PRO A 44 -5.99 51.44 35.23
N SER A 45 -5.85 50.51 36.19
CA SER A 45 -5.70 49.07 35.90
C SER A 45 -6.93 48.47 35.21
N VAL A 46 -8.15 48.85 35.61
CA VAL A 46 -9.40 48.36 35.00
C VAL A 46 -9.54 48.90 33.57
N ARG A 47 -9.15 50.16 33.34
CA ARG A 47 -9.17 50.76 32.00
C ARG A 47 -8.20 50.04 31.06
N VAL A 48 -6.97 49.80 31.51
CA VAL A 48 -5.97 49.06 30.72
C VAL A 48 -6.44 47.63 30.47
N ALA A 49 -7.03 46.96 31.46
CA ALA A 49 -7.58 45.61 31.32
C ALA A 49 -8.72 45.55 30.29
N LEU A 50 -9.68 46.48 30.32
CA LEU A 50 -10.79 46.52 29.36
C LEU A 50 -10.30 46.77 27.92
N VAL A 51 -9.33 47.66 27.73
CA VAL A 51 -8.76 47.90 26.40
C VAL A 51 -7.93 46.70 25.94
N GLY A 52 -7.15 46.07 26.84
CA GLY A 52 -6.43 44.84 26.56
C GLY A 52 -7.36 43.71 26.12
N LEU A 53 -8.48 43.52 26.82
CA LEU A 53 -9.51 42.54 26.46
C LEU A 53 -10.12 42.82 25.08
N ARG A 54 -10.36 44.10 24.76
CA ARG A 54 -10.90 44.52 23.46
C ARG A 54 -9.90 44.25 22.32
N LEU A 55 -8.62 44.49 22.55
CA LEU A 55 -7.55 44.16 21.58
C LEU A 55 -7.43 42.65 21.37
N VAL A 56 -7.50 41.86 22.45
CA VAL A 56 -7.51 40.39 22.35
C VAL A 56 -8.72 39.90 21.56
N ALA A 57 -9.91 40.46 21.80
CA ALA A 57 -11.11 40.11 21.04
C ALA A 57 -10.98 40.45 19.54
N ILE A 58 -10.44 41.62 19.20
CA ILE A 58 -10.19 42.02 17.81
C ILE A 58 -9.15 41.12 17.16
N LEU A 59 -8.03 40.82 17.84
CA LEU A 59 -7.02 39.89 17.35
C LEU A 59 -7.57 38.48 17.14
N GLY A 60 -8.43 38.01 18.05
CA GLY A 60 -9.13 36.74 17.92
C GLY A 60 -10.07 36.71 16.71
N LEU A 61 -10.87 37.76 16.50
CA LEU A 61 -11.72 37.89 15.31
C LEU A 61 -10.91 37.93 14.01
N ILE A 62 -9.75 38.60 14.01
CA ILE A 62 -8.84 38.61 12.86
C ILE A 62 -8.26 37.21 12.62
N ALA A 63 -7.84 36.49 13.66
CA ALA A 63 -7.32 35.13 13.54
C ALA A 63 -8.38 34.16 12.98
N ILE A 64 -9.64 34.30 13.40
CA ILE A 64 -10.77 33.54 12.84
C ILE A 64 -11.02 33.95 11.39
N ALA A 65 -11.05 35.25 11.08
CA ALA A 65 -11.32 35.76 9.73
C ALA A 65 -10.21 35.43 8.71
N LEU A 66 -8.97 35.26 9.18
CA LEU A 66 -7.83 34.83 8.36
C LEU A 66 -7.73 33.31 8.25
N GLU A 67 -8.63 32.56 8.90
CA GLU A 67 -8.55 31.10 9.03
C GLU A 67 -7.13 30.68 9.37
N LEU A 68 -6.61 31.22 10.49
CA LEU A 68 -5.23 31.00 10.88
C LEU A 68 -5.02 29.52 11.19
N GLU A 69 -4.47 28.79 10.24
CA GLU A 69 -4.24 27.37 10.35
C GLU A 69 -2.82 27.13 10.85
N LEU A 70 -2.71 26.38 11.95
CA LEU A 70 -1.42 25.91 12.42
C LEU A 70 -1.05 24.65 11.62
N ALA A 71 -0.40 24.84 10.48
CA ALA A 71 0.14 23.75 9.69
C ALA A 71 1.41 23.19 10.38
N ILE A 72 1.32 21.96 10.89
CA ILE A 72 2.47 21.23 11.43
C ILE A 72 2.97 20.30 10.33
N ASP A 73 3.89 20.80 9.50
CA ASP A 73 4.52 20.00 8.46
C ASP A 73 5.60 19.10 9.07
N THR A 74 5.28 17.81 9.21
CA THR A 74 6.25 16.79 9.59
C THR A 74 6.99 16.30 8.35
N VAL A 75 8.06 17.00 7.97
CA VAL A 75 9.00 16.50 6.94
C VAL A 75 9.81 15.34 7.55
N SER A 76 9.22 14.15 7.52
CA SER A 76 9.96 12.92 7.69
C SER A 76 10.61 12.60 6.35
N ALA A 77 11.93 12.73 6.27
CA ALA A 77 12.70 12.19 5.15
C ALA A 77 12.66 10.65 5.25
N ARG A 78 11.49 10.07 4.97
CA ARG A 78 11.40 8.63 4.72
C ARG A 78 11.97 8.42 3.33
N GLY A 79 12.99 7.58 3.24
CA GLY A 79 13.58 7.27 1.95
C GLY A 79 12.59 6.53 1.04
N PRO A 80 12.96 6.34 -0.23
CA PRO A 80 12.13 5.63 -1.18
C PRO A 80 11.82 4.21 -0.70
N ARG A 81 10.60 3.74 -0.96
CA ARG A 81 10.23 2.35 -0.68
C ARG A 81 10.47 1.46 -1.91
N ILE A 82 11.00 0.26 -1.67
CA ILE A 82 11.11 -0.81 -2.65
C ILE A 82 10.17 -1.92 -2.18
N VAL A 83 9.21 -2.29 -3.02
CA VAL A 83 8.22 -3.32 -2.68
C VAL A 83 8.66 -4.65 -3.27
N VAL A 84 8.66 -5.70 -2.44
CA VAL A 84 8.91 -7.08 -2.85
C VAL A 84 7.61 -7.84 -2.73
N LEU A 85 7.00 -8.15 -3.88
CA LEU A 85 5.81 -8.97 -4.02
C LEU A 85 6.20 -10.44 -4.09
N VAL A 86 5.63 -11.26 -3.24
CA VAL A 86 5.92 -12.69 -3.15
C VAL A 86 4.64 -13.47 -3.40
N ASP A 87 4.65 -14.29 -4.44
CA ASP A 87 3.52 -15.13 -4.82
C ASP A 87 3.29 -16.23 -3.78
N ARG A 88 2.05 -16.37 -3.35
CA ARG A 88 1.57 -17.37 -2.38
C ARG A 88 0.49 -18.27 -2.97
N SER A 89 0.30 -18.26 -4.28
CA SER A 89 -0.65 -19.13 -4.99
C SER A 89 -0.34 -20.61 -4.78
N ALA A 90 -1.33 -21.48 -4.98
CA ALA A 90 -1.22 -22.91 -4.80
C ALA A 90 -0.13 -23.54 -5.70
N SER A 91 0.12 -22.95 -6.88
CA SER A 91 1.19 -23.40 -7.77
C SER A 91 2.57 -23.23 -7.13
N MET A 92 2.76 -22.27 -6.23
CA MET A 92 4.01 -22.09 -5.49
C MET A 92 4.31 -23.23 -4.49
N ALA A 93 3.30 -24.05 -4.15
CA ALA A 93 3.48 -25.25 -3.34
C ALA A 93 4.02 -26.44 -4.17
N LEU A 94 3.94 -26.37 -5.50
CA LEU A 94 4.41 -27.44 -6.37
C LEU A 94 5.92 -27.59 -6.30
N ALA A 95 6.35 -28.85 -6.24
CA ALA A 95 7.75 -29.23 -6.23
C ALA A 95 8.19 -29.66 -7.63
N ASP A 96 9.17 -28.93 -8.15
CA ASP A 96 9.78 -29.10 -9.46
C ASP A 96 11.30 -28.98 -9.32
N ARG A 97 12.01 -29.11 -10.44
CA ARG A 97 13.46 -29.32 -10.46
C ARG A 97 14.10 -28.47 -11.54
N TYR A 98 15.14 -27.71 -11.21
CA TYR A 98 16.00 -27.11 -12.22
C TYR A 98 16.87 -28.19 -12.89
N PRO A 99 17.15 -28.06 -14.21
CA PRO A 99 18.10 -28.93 -14.88
C PRO A 99 19.45 -28.96 -14.15
N GLY A 100 19.82 -30.12 -13.59
CA GLY A 100 21.07 -30.31 -12.84
C GLY A 100 20.91 -30.58 -11.35
N ASP A 101 19.76 -30.24 -10.74
CA ASP A 101 19.52 -30.50 -9.31
C ASP A 101 19.29 -31.99 -9.05
N ALA A 102 19.57 -32.48 -7.85
CA ALA A 102 19.34 -33.90 -7.51
C ALA A 102 17.90 -34.17 -7.04
N ALA A 103 17.24 -33.16 -6.46
CA ALA A 103 15.93 -33.27 -5.84
C ALA A 103 14.95 -32.25 -6.42
N THR A 104 13.65 -32.53 -6.26
CA THR A 104 12.59 -31.53 -6.45
C THR A 104 12.49 -30.64 -5.22
N THR A 105 12.24 -29.35 -5.41
CA THR A 105 12.10 -28.36 -4.34
C THR A 105 10.84 -27.55 -4.60
N ALA A 106 10.06 -27.26 -3.56
CA ALA A 106 8.88 -26.43 -3.73
C ALA A 106 9.29 -25.02 -4.21
N ARG A 107 8.52 -24.44 -5.15
CA ARG A 107 8.78 -23.09 -5.69
C ARG A 107 8.86 -22.04 -4.57
N ILE A 108 8.01 -22.14 -3.55
CA ILE A 108 8.05 -21.25 -2.38
C ILE A 108 9.33 -21.39 -1.55
N GLU A 109 9.91 -22.60 -1.48
CA GLU A 109 11.19 -22.81 -0.80
C GLU A 109 12.34 -22.20 -1.61
N ARG A 110 12.29 -22.29 -2.94
CA ARG A 110 13.26 -21.59 -3.81
C ARG A 110 13.19 -20.07 -3.64
N ALA A 111 11.98 -19.50 -3.54
CA ALA A 111 11.80 -18.09 -3.21
C ALA A 111 12.45 -17.73 -1.86
N ARG A 112 12.29 -18.56 -0.82
CA ARG A 112 12.95 -18.36 0.49
C ARG A 112 14.48 -18.46 0.42
N SER A 113 15.01 -19.40 -0.36
CA SER A 113 16.46 -19.53 -0.57
C SER A 113 17.02 -18.30 -1.27
N PHE A 114 16.34 -17.80 -2.32
CA PHE A 114 16.71 -16.57 -3.01
C PHE A 114 16.65 -15.35 -2.08
N TRP A 115 15.59 -15.24 -1.28
CA TRP A 115 15.41 -14.17 -0.29
C TRP A 115 16.52 -14.17 0.76
N SER A 116 16.86 -15.34 1.29
CA SER A 116 17.96 -15.52 2.24
C SER A 116 19.31 -15.13 1.63
N ALA A 117 19.58 -15.57 0.39
CA ALA A 117 20.80 -15.21 -0.34
C ALA A 117 20.89 -13.71 -0.65
N SER A 118 19.75 -13.03 -0.75
CA SER A 118 19.65 -11.60 -1.08
C SER A 118 19.78 -10.67 0.14
N GLN A 119 19.77 -11.17 1.38
CA GLN A 119 19.83 -10.33 2.59
C GLN A 119 21.00 -9.32 2.59
N PRO A 120 22.23 -9.69 2.19
CA PRO A 120 23.34 -8.72 2.15
C PRO A 120 23.11 -7.58 1.15
N ALA A 121 22.34 -7.80 0.08
CA ALA A 121 21.98 -6.74 -0.86
C ALA A 121 20.89 -5.83 -0.27
N LEU A 122 19.87 -6.41 0.37
CA LEU A 122 18.80 -5.67 1.03
C LEU A 122 19.35 -4.79 2.18
N ASP A 123 20.31 -5.29 2.95
CA ASP A 123 20.95 -4.53 4.03
C ASP A 123 21.71 -3.31 3.50
N ARG A 124 22.36 -3.43 2.33
CA ARG A 124 23.00 -2.28 1.66
C ARG A 124 21.97 -1.24 1.21
N TRP A 125 20.81 -1.65 0.73
CA TRP A 125 19.73 -0.73 0.35
C TRP A 125 19.15 -0.02 1.58
N ARG A 126 18.91 -0.75 2.67
CA ARG A 126 18.48 -0.18 3.95
C ARG A 126 19.49 0.82 4.49
N ALA A 127 20.79 0.51 4.43
CA ALA A 127 21.87 1.42 4.83
C ALA A 127 21.96 2.67 3.94
N ALA A 128 21.59 2.56 2.66
CA ALA A 128 21.47 3.70 1.74
C ALA A 128 20.18 4.52 1.94
N GLY A 129 19.32 4.12 2.88
CA GLY A 129 18.08 4.82 3.22
C GLY A 129 16.84 4.34 2.48
N ALA A 130 16.92 3.30 1.65
CA ALA A 130 15.74 2.72 1.01
C ALA A 130 14.99 1.80 1.99
N GLU A 131 13.67 1.89 2.02
CA GLU A 131 12.86 1.01 2.85
C GLU A 131 12.33 -0.18 2.05
N VAL A 132 12.64 -1.39 2.49
CA VAL A 132 12.21 -2.62 1.81
C VAL A 132 10.92 -3.10 2.46
N GLU A 133 9.84 -3.04 1.72
CA GLU A 133 8.52 -3.54 2.11
C GLU A 133 8.28 -4.89 1.44
N VAL A 134 7.87 -5.90 2.21
CA VAL A 134 7.59 -7.24 1.68
C VAL A 134 6.09 -7.49 1.76
N MET A 135 5.49 -7.91 0.67
CA MET A 135 4.07 -8.22 0.58
C MET A 135 3.88 -9.61 -0.03
N GLY A 136 2.96 -10.40 0.52
CA GLY A 136 2.51 -11.63 -0.08
C GLY A 136 1.27 -11.36 -0.93
N PHE A 137 1.19 -11.97 -2.11
CA PHE A 137 0.00 -11.88 -2.96
C PHE A 137 -0.50 -13.26 -3.40
N GLY A 138 -1.80 -13.33 -3.64
CA GLY A 138 -2.53 -14.47 -4.19
C GLY A 138 -3.85 -13.96 -4.76
N ASP A 139 -4.98 -14.46 -4.26
CA ASP A 139 -6.31 -13.88 -4.49
C ASP A 139 -6.55 -12.56 -3.71
N ASP A 140 -5.71 -12.31 -2.71
CA ASP A 140 -5.62 -11.03 -1.98
C ASP A 140 -4.17 -10.63 -1.72
N VAL A 141 -3.96 -9.44 -1.17
CA VAL A 141 -2.63 -8.84 -0.94
C VAL A 141 -2.46 -8.53 0.54
N GLU A 142 -1.34 -8.96 1.12
CA GLU A 142 -1.06 -8.85 2.55
C GLU A 142 0.37 -8.33 2.78
N ARG A 143 0.55 -7.36 3.69
CA ARG A 143 1.87 -6.90 4.11
C ARG A 143 2.47 -7.88 5.11
N LEU A 144 3.70 -8.30 4.87
CA LEU A 144 4.46 -9.14 5.79
C LEU A 144 5.30 -8.25 6.71
N ALA A 145 5.32 -8.57 8.00
CA ALA A 145 6.06 -7.80 9.00
C ALA A 145 6.89 -8.69 9.93
N GLY A 146 7.88 -8.11 10.59
CA GLY A 146 8.71 -8.80 11.58
C GLY A 146 9.43 -10.02 11.00
N THR A 147 9.30 -11.17 11.67
CA THR A 147 9.95 -12.42 11.27
C THR A 147 9.45 -12.94 9.93
N GLN A 148 8.17 -12.72 9.60
CA GLN A 148 7.58 -13.15 8.33
C GLN A 148 8.27 -12.48 7.14
N ALA A 149 8.55 -11.18 7.24
CA ALA A 149 9.30 -10.46 6.21
C ALA A 149 10.79 -10.80 6.23
N ALA A 150 11.39 -10.93 7.42
CA ALA A 150 12.83 -11.18 7.54
C ALA A 150 13.24 -12.55 6.97
N ALA A 151 12.50 -13.61 7.28
CA ALA A 151 12.81 -14.99 6.87
C ALA A 151 11.94 -15.51 5.70
N LEU A 152 11.02 -14.69 5.19
CA LEU A 152 10.03 -15.10 4.19
C LEU A 152 9.22 -16.34 4.63
N GLU A 153 8.76 -16.33 5.87
CA GLU A 153 7.95 -17.39 6.48
C GLU A 153 6.49 -17.32 6.00
N VAL A 154 6.28 -17.50 4.69
CA VAL A 154 4.96 -17.51 4.05
C VAL A 154 4.61 -18.89 3.51
N ARG A 155 3.32 -19.24 3.54
CA ARG A 155 2.82 -20.48 2.93
C ARG A 155 2.22 -20.16 1.55
N ALA A 156 2.32 -21.13 0.66
CA ALA A 156 1.66 -21.15 -0.64
C ALA A 156 0.24 -21.73 -0.47
N ASP A 157 -0.63 -20.95 0.18
CA ASP A 157 -1.96 -21.36 0.64
C ASP A 157 -3.09 -20.58 -0.05
N ARG A 158 -2.76 -19.70 -1.00
CA ARG A 158 -3.75 -18.91 -1.74
C ARG A 158 -4.23 -19.67 -2.96
N PRO A 159 -5.54 -19.65 -3.27
CA PRO A 159 -6.10 -20.44 -4.36
C PRO A 159 -5.63 -19.98 -5.75
N ALA A 160 -5.30 -18.70 -5.92
CA ALA A 160 -4.96 -18.11 -7.21
C ALA A 160 -3.82 -17.08 -7.10
N SER A 161 -3.30 -16.64 -8.24
CA SER A 161 -2.30 -15.57 -8.37
C SER A 161 -2.93 -14.36 -9.09
N ASP A 162 -3.23 -13.29 -8.36
CA ASP A 162 -3.76 -12.03 -8.91
C ASP A 162 -2.69 -10.93 -8.85
N LEU A 163 -1.72 -11.04 -9.75
CA LEU A 163 -0.65 -10.04 -9.88
C LEU A 163 -1.18 -8.67 -10.30
N THR A 164 -2.26 -8.61 -11.09
CA THR A 164 -2.88 -7.35 -11.53
C THR A 164 -3.36 -6.55 -10.33
N ARG A 165 -4.10 -7.20 -9.41
CA ARG A 165 -4.55 -6.59 -8.16
C ARG A 165 -3.39 -6.24 -7.24
N ALA A 166 -2.37 -7.08 -7.15
CA ALA A 166 -1.18 -6.79 -6.36
C ALA A 166 -0.49 -5.49 -6.82
N LEU A 167 -0.34 -5.30 -8.13
CA LEU A 167 0.26 -4.10 -8.69
C LEU A 167 -0.66 -2.87 -8.59
N SER A 168 -1.97 -3.02 -8.80
CA SER A 168 -2.89 -1.87 -8.74
C SER A 168 -2.98 -1.27 -7.33
N ARG A 169 -2.87 -2.10 -6.30
CA ARG A 169 -2.76 -1.65 -4.89
C ARG A 169 -1.53 -0.79 -4.63
N LEU A 170 -0.45 -0.94 -5.42
CA LEU A 170 0.75 -0.08 -5.31
C LEU A 170 0.56 1.27 -6.01
N GLY A 171 -0.29 1.34 -7.03
CA GLY A 171 -0.48 2.50 -7.92
C GLY A 171 -1.44 3.58 -7.41
N GLY A 172 -2.20 3.31 -6.35
CA GLY A 172 -2.98 4.34 -5.67
C GLY A 172 -4.43 4.52 -6.12
N ASP A 173 -5.05 3.52 -6.76
CA ASP A 173 -6.52 3.50 -6.98
C ASP A 173 -7.34 3.25 -5.70
N ALA A 174 -6.71 3.29 -4.53
CA ALA A 174 -7.36 3.11 -3.23
C ALA A 174 -8.07 4.41 -2.81
N THR A 175 -9.28 4.61 -3.32
CA THR A 175 -10.27 5.45 -2.66
C THR A 175 -10.56 4.88 -1.27
N GLY A 176 -9.90 5.40 -0.24
CA GLY A 176 -10.23 5.19 1.16
C GLY A 176 -9.34 4.18 1.88
N GLU A 177 -8.84 4.60 3.05
CA GLU A 177 -8.54 3.79 4.25
C GLU A 177 -7.80 2.44 4.08
N ASP A 178 -7.05 2.24 2.99
CA ASP A 178 -6.27 1.02 2.82
C ASP A 178 -5.09 1.03 3.79
N ALA A 179 -5.12 0.12 4.77
CA ALA A 179 -4.04 -0.11 5.74
C ALA A 179 -2.68 -0.46 5.09
N LEU A 180 -2.71 -0.77 3.79
CA LEU A 180 -1.56 -1.09 2.94
C LEU A 180 -0.98 0.15 2.24
N HIS A 181 -1.65 1.29 2.26
CA HIS A 181 -1.14 2.51 1.65
C HIS A 181 -0.03 3.12 2.53
N ASP A 182 1.21 3.02 2.07
CA ASP A 182 2.33 3.75 2.67
C ASP A 182 2.60 5.04 1.87
N PRO A 183 2.73 6.22 2.53
CA PRO A 183 2.87 7.50 1.83
C PRO A 183 4.27 7.73 1.23
N ARG A 184 5.24 6.83 1.44
CA ARG A 184 6.59 6.95 0.86
C ARG A 184 6.56 6.81 -0.66
N PRO A 185 7.45 7.53 -1.37
CA PRO A 185 7.57 7.37 -2.81
C PRO A 185 8.02 5.95 -3.14
N LEU A 186 7.27 5.27 -4.01
CA LEU A 186 7.65 3.99 -4.58
C LEU A 186 8.84 4.21 -5.53
N ALA A 187 9.91 3.43 -5.38
CA ALA A 187 11.08 3.51 -6.27
C ALA A 187 11.26 2.27 -7.14
N GLY A 188 10.59 1.16 -6.82
CA GLY A 188 10.67 -0.07 -7.61
C GLY A 188 9.87 -1.19 -7.00
N VAL A 189 9.56 -2.18 -7.83
CA VAL A 189 8.84 -3.39 -7.47
C VAL A 189 9.65 -4.61 -7.89
N ILE A 190 9.80 -5.57 -7.00
CA ILE A 190 10.40 -6.88 -7.28
C ILE A 190 9.29 -7.92 -7.12
N VAL A 191 9.03 -8.71 -8.15
CA VAL A 191 8.01 -9.77 -8.13
C VAL A 191 8.70 -11.12 -8.10
N ILE A 192 8.42 -11.92 -7.08
CA ILE A 192 8.89 -13.30 -6.95
C ILE A 192 7.69 -14.23 -7.16
N SER A 193 7.64 -14.91 -8.31
CA SER A 193 6.53 -15.76 -8.72
C SER A 193 7.03 -16.85 -9.66
N ASP A 194 6.25 -17.91 -9.86
CA ASP A 194 6.49 -18.92 -10.89
C ASP A 194 6.04 -18.49 -12.30
N GLY A 195 5.46 -17.29 -12.42
CA GLY A 195 5.10 -16.66 -13.70
C GLY A 195 3.76 -17.11 -14.27
N LEU A 196 3.00 -17.91 -13.53
CA LEU A 196 1.64 -18.28 -13.92
C LEU A 196 0.70 -17.10 -13.64
N VAL A 197 0.10 -16.57 -14.70
CA VAL A 197 -1.00 -15.60 -14.64
C VAL A 197 -2.25 -16.34 -15.11
N ALA A 198 -3.42 -15.97 -14.58
CA ALA A 198 -4.67 -16.58 -15.00
C ALA A 198 -4.89 -16.43 -16.53
N GLU A 199 -5.63 -17.40 -17.09
CA GLU A 199 -5.71 -17.59 -18.54
C GLU A 199 -6.52 -16.48 -19.22
N GLY A 200 -5.92 -15.84 -20.22
CA GLY A 200 -6.60 -14.90 -21.12
C GLY A 200 -5.70 -13.74 -21.57
N ASP A 201 -5.69 -13.44 -22.86
CA ASP A 201 -4.91 -12.32 -23.43
C ASP A 201 -5.21 -10.97 -22.76
N SER A 202 -6.45 -10.80 -22.27
CA SER A 202 -6.87 -9.62 -21.52
C SER A 202 -6.15 -9.44 -20.19
N GLU A 203 -5.78 -10.54 -19.52
CA GLU A 203 -5.16 -10.48 -18.19
C GLU A 203 -3.67 -10.17 -18.29
N ALA A 204 -2.94 -10.81 -19.21
CA ALA A 204 -1.54 -10.47 -19.46
C ALA A 204 -1.38 -8.99 -19.90
N ALA A 205 -2.30 -8.51 -20.74
CA ALA A 205 -2.38 -7.09 -21.12
C ALA A 205 -2.74 -6.18 -19.93
N ALA A 206 -3.58 -6.64 -19.01
CA ALA A 206 -3.93 -5.90 -17.80
C ALA A 206 -2.73 -5.76 -16.86
N VAL A 207 -1.99 -6.84 -16.59
CA VAL A 207 -0.76 -6.81 -15.78
C VAL A 207 0.23 -5.80 -16.35
N THR A 208 0.47 -5.84 -17.67
CA THR A 208 1.41 -4.95 -18.35
C THR A 208 0.97 -3.48 -18.25
N ARG A 209 -0.33 -3.22 -18.40
CA ARG A 209 -0.90 -1.87 -18.28
C ARG A 209 -0.75 -1.31 -16.88
N VAL A 210 -1.10 -2.09 -15.86
CA VAL A 210 -1.01 -1.66 -14.46
C VAL A 210 0.45 -1.46 -14.07
N ALA A 211 1.35 -2.36 -14.48
CA ALA A 211 2.79 -2.19 -14.25
C ALA A 211 3.33 -0.89 -14.86
N ALA A 212 2.91 -0.55 -16.08
CA ALA A 212 3.31 0.69 -16.75
C ALA A 212 2.77 1.96 -16.06
N GLN A 213 1.61 1.88 -15.41
CA GLN A 213 1.02 2.99 -14.66
C GLN A 213 1.75 3.31 -13.35
N LEU A 214 2.53 2.37 -12.80
CA LEU A 214 3.30 2.58 -11.58
C LEU A 214 4.48 3.57 -11.75
N ASP A 215 4.90 3.83 -13.00
CA ASP A 215 6.04 4.71 -13.34
C ASP A 215 7.35 4.39 -12.59
N VAL A 216 7.54 3.11 -12.22
CA VAL A 216 8.74 2.60 -11.55
C VAL A 216 9.20 1.29 -12.18
N PRO A 217 10.47 0.91 -12.05
CA PRO A 217 10.95 -0.39 -12.51
C PRO A 217 10.23 -1.55 -11.81
N VAL A 218 9.66 -2.46 -12.60
CA VAL A 218 9.13 -3.75 -12.13
C VAL A 218 10.07 -4.86 -12.60
N THR A 219 10.75 -5.53 -11.66
CA THR A 219 11.69 -6.62 -11.92
C THR A 219 11.11 -7.94 -11.45
N THR A 220 11.19 -8.99 -12.27
CA THR A 220 10.66 -10.31 -11.93
C THR A 220 11.77 -11.31 -11.62
N VAL A 221 11.56 -12.15 -10.61
CA VAL A 221 12.41 -13.28 -10.25
C VAL A 221 11.57 -14.54 -10.36
N SER A 222 11.93 -15.44 -11.28
CA SER A 222 11.22 -16.70 -11.46
C SER A 222 11.55 -17.68 -10.34
N ALA A 223 10.53 -18.08 -9.61
CA ALA A 223 10.59 -19.19 -8.67
C ALA A 223 10.26 -20.54 -9.33
N GLY A 224 9.77 -20.56 -10.58
CA GLY A 224 9.42 -21.77 -11.34
C GLY A 224 10.63 -22.41 -12.02
N ALA A 225 10.58 -23.72 -12.28
CA ALA A 225 11.58 -24.37 -13.14
C ALA A 225 11.31 -24.05 -14.62
N PRO A 226 12.32 -24.11 -15.52
CA PRO A 226 12.13 -23.77 -16.93
C PRO A 226 11.24 -24.77 -17.67
N GLU A 227 11.05 -25.98 -17.12
CA GLU A 227 10.15 -26.99 -17.65
C GLU A 227 8.93 -27.13 -16.74
N LEU A 228 7.73 -26.96 -17.31
CA LEU A 228 6.48 -27.16 -16.58
C LEU A 228 6.16 -28.66 -16.50
N ARG A 229 6.13 -29.18 -15.27
CA ARG A 229 5.73 -30.55 -14.99
C ARG A 229 4.61 -30.56 -13.96
N ASP A 230 3.39 -30.67 -14.45
CA ASP A 230 2.18 -30.44 -13.66
C ASP A 230 1.00 -31.29 -14.17
N VAL A 231 0.05 -31.59 -13.30
CA VAL A 231 -1.24 -32.20 -13.63
C VAL A 231 -2.35 -31.50 -12.87
N ALA A 232 -3.34 -31.00 -13.61
CA ALA A 232 -4.46 -30.27 -13.06
C ALA A 232 -5.78 -30.92 -13.48
N ILE A 233 -6.77 -30.86 -12.59
CA ILE A 233 -8.17 -31.10 -12.93
C ILE A 233 -8.75 -29.74 -13.34
N THR A 234 -9.06 -29.59 -14.61
CA THR A 234 -9.51 -28.31 -15.20
C THR A 234 -11.03 -28.16 -15.16
N GLU A 235 -11.75 -29.27 -15.23
CA GLU A 235 -13.21 -29.29 -15.21
C GLU A 235 -13.68 -30.56 -14.52
N VAL A 236 -14.73 -30.45 -13.70
CA VAL A 236 -15.47 -31.59 -13.17
C VAL A 236 -16.95 -31.35 -13.46
N ARG A 237 -17.56 -32.24 -14.23
CA ARG A 237 -18.99 -32.24 -14.53
C ARG A 237 -19.66 -33.38 -13.78
N ALA A 238 -20.61 -33.02 -12.94
CA ALA A 238 -21.48 -33.95 -12.26
C ALA A 238 -22.90 -33.38 -12.26
N GLY A 239 -23.91 -34.24 -12.25
CA GLY A 239 -25.29 -33.79 -12.04
C GLY A 239 -25.47 -33.23 -10.63
N GLU A 240 -26.28 -32.17 -10.48
CA GLU A 240 -26.58 -31.55 -9.17
C GLU A 240 -27.27 -32.52 -8.19
N PHE A 241 -28.00 -33.50 -8.72
CA PHE A 241 -28.74 -34.49 -7.94
C PHE A 241 -28.47 -35.90 -8.47
N ALA A 242 -28.24 -36.82 -7.54
CA ALA A 242 -28.19 -38.25 -7.79
C ALA A 242 -29.37 -38.92 -7.08
N PHE A 243 -30.14 -39.74 -7.78
CA PHE A 243 -31.18 -40.54 -7.15
C PHE A 243 -30.56 -41.76 -6.46
N VAL A 244 -31.08 -42.08 -5.28
CA VAL A 244 -30.73 -43.32 -4.58
C VAL A 244 -30.99 -44.51 -5.50
N GLU A 245 -30.03 -45.44 -5.57
CA GLU A 245 -30.01 -46.61 -6.46
C GLU A 245 -29.76 -46.35 -7.96
N ASN A 246 -29.49 -45.11 -8.38
CA ASN A 246 -29.08 -44.81 -9.76
C ASN A 246 -27.58 -44.52 -9.89
N VAL A 247 -26.99 -44.99 -10.99
CA VAL A 247 -25.61 -44.65 -11.38
C VAL A 247 -25.59 -43.20 -11.86
N SER A 248 -24.72 -42.39 -11.26
CA SER A 248 -24.48 -41.01 -11.70
C SER A 248 -23.11 -40.91 -12.34
N GLU A 249 -23.03 -40.26 -13.50
CA GLU A 249 -21.78 -40.04 -14.22
C GLU A 249 -21.08 -38.79 -13.68
N ILE A 250 -19.79 -38.92 -13.41
CA ILE A 250 -18.90 -37.82 -13.05
C ILE A 250 -17.80 -37.81 -14.10
N GLU A 251 -17.75 -36.74 -14.88
CA GLU A 251 -16.72 -36.50 -15.89
C GLU A 251 -15.70 -35.51 -15.32
N ALA A 252 -14.41 -35.81 -15.46
CA ALA A 252 -13.34 -34.91 -15.05
C ALA A 252 -12.33 -34.74 -16.18
N THR A 253 -12.02 -33.49 -16.53
CA THR A 253 -11.04 -33.15 -17.56
C THR A 253 -9.69 -32.90 -16.90
N LEU A 254 -8.72 -33.76 -17.19
CA LEU A 254 -7.34 -33.61 -16.72
C LEU A 254 -6.45 -33.01 -17.81
N VAL A 255 -5.65 -32.02 -17.44
CA VAL A 255 -4.58 -31.47 -18.29
C VAL A 255 -3.25 -31.77 -17.62
N ALA A 256 -2.32 -32.34 -18.38
CA ALA A 256 -1.01 -32.72 -17.89
C ALA A 256 0.10 -32.18 -18.79
N HIS A 257 1.09 -31.55 -18.19
CA HIS A 257 2.28 -31.01 -18.85
C HIS A 257 3.53 -31.77 -18.37
N GLY A 258 4.42 -32.13 -19.28
CA GLY A 258 5.70 -32.79 -18.92
C GLY A 258 5.55 -34.18 -18.29
N LEU A 259 4.40 -34.84 -18.46
CA LEU A 259 4.07 -36.15 -17.86
C LEU A 259 3.81 -37.25 -18.92
N SER A 260 4.29 -37.07 -20.15
CA SER A 260 4.13 -38.07 -21.21
C SER A 260 4.64 -39.46 -20.79
N GLY A 261 3.82 -40.49 -21.01
CA GLY A 261 4.15 -41.88 -20.67
C GLY A 261 4.09 -42.21 -19.17
N ARG A 262 3.67 -41.27 -18.31
CA ARG A 262 3.48 -41.51 -16.88
C ARG A 262 2.05 -41.97 -16.59
N LYS A 263 1.90 -42.89 -15.65
CA LYS A 263 0.59 -43.23 -15.08
C LYS A 263 0.28 -42.24 -13.97
N VAL A 264 -0.94 -41.71 -13.98
CA VAL A 264 -1.50 -40.87 -12.92
C VAL A 264 -2.64 -41.65 -12.29
N GLU A 265 -2.68 -41.68 -10.96
CA GLU A 265 -3.79 -42.25 -10.21
C GLU A 265 -4.81 -41.15 -9.92
N VAL A 266 -6.08 -41.42 -10.22
CA VAL A 266 -7.19 -40.49 -9.97
C VAL A 266 -8.10 -41.15 -8.95
N THR A 267 -8.32 -40.47 -7.83
CA THR A 267 -9.14 -40.97 -6.72
C THR A 267 -10.28 -40.00 -6.48
N LEU A 268 -11.51 -40.53 -6.43
CA LEU A 268 -12.70 -39.78 -6.03
C LEU A 268 -12.96 -40.03 -4.54
N LEU A 269 -12.89 -38.97 -3.72
CA LEU A 269 -13.16 -39.03 -2.29
C LEU A 269 -14.57 -38.49 -1.98
N ARG A 270 -15.16 -38.98 -0.88
CA ARG A 270 -16.53 -38.60 -0.48
C ARG A 270 -16.68 -37.13 -0.09
N ASP A 271 -15.61 -36.54 0.45
CA ASP A 271 -15.61 -35.19 1.03
C ASP A 271 -14.74 -34.18 0.23
N GLY A 272 -14.27 -34.56 -0.96
CA GLY A 272 -13.30 -33.78 -1.74
C GLY A 272 -11.87 -34.01 -1.27
#